data_AF-A0A7J7TLD9-F1
#
_entry.id   AF-A0A7J7TLD9-F1
#
_cell.length_a   1.000
_cell.length_b   1.000
_cell.length_c   1.000
_cell.angle_alpha   90.00
_cell.angle_beta   90.00
_cell.angle_gamma   90.00
#
_symmetry.space_group_name_H-M   'P 1'
#
loop_
_entity.id
_entity.type
_entity.pdbx_description
1 polymer ?
#
loop_
_entity_poly.entity_id
_entity_poly.type
_entity_poly.pdbx_seq_one_letter_code
_entity_poly.pdbx_strand_id
1 'polypeptide(L)'
;MEDSTTDTEKEEEEEKGEKDQKDPIYAVAPTINIQDERFIDLSTTPAFICLNELHAVGKLPGTRVAELKAKYTLLHDTVRSTQESEVQLLQNAKCFTEQIQQQQFHLQQADNFPEAFSTEVSKMREQLLKYQNEYDAVKEREFHNQYRLNSLMEEKSLIIKEFEKIPKPGEMEKKMRILKESTEELRKEIMQKKIEIKNLREDLTSKQKQLLKEQKELEELLEHKVNLKDEVVHHQTIPVQIGKETEKTTRKKVEMEKKKVVLESVLKELNDSLRKVETKIHALIEEKEDVMKEVEGKRALLEVKEREYNQLVKLLELTRENEATSLTERLVCVCLSSKFSSICI
;
A
#
# COMPACT_ATOMS: atom_id res chain seq x y z
N MET A 1 34.90 37.95 -57.53
CA MET A 1 34.39 36.68 -58.08
C MET A 1 33.52 37.08 -59.24
N GLU A 2 34.18 37.59 -60.28
CA GLU A 2 34.84 36.86 -61.38
C GLU A 2 33.89 36.85 -62.57
N ASP A 3 34.25 37.73 -63.50
CA ASP A 3 33.71 37.88 -64.84
C ASP A 3 33.81 36.59 -65.65
N SER A 4 32.90 36.39 -66.59
CA SER A 4 33.22 35.65 -67.80
C SER A 4 32.41 36.20 -68.97
N THR A 5 32.97 37.26 -69.54
CA THR A 5 32.86 37.58 -70.95
C THR A 5 33.77 36.65 -71.74
N THR A 6 33.31 36.17 -72.89
CA THR A 6 34.19 35.86 -74.02
C THR A 6 33.44 36.17 -75.31
N ASP A 7 33.75 37.37 -75.82
CA ASP A 7 33.78 37.67 -77.24
C ASP A 7 34.84 36.79 -77.92
N THR A 8 34.60 36.39 -79.17
CA THR A 8 35.66 36.07 -80.12
C THR A 8 35.22 36.52 -81.52
N GLU A 9 35.65 37.74 -81.83
CA GLU A 9 36.25 38.23 -83.08
C GLU A 9 35.89 37.58 -84.44
N LYS A 10 35.24 38.42 -85.26
CA LYS A 10 35.55 38.82 -86.66
C LYS A 10 36.47 37.95 -87.52
N GLU A 11 36.01 37.71 -88.75
CA GLU A 11 36.65 38.00 -90.05
C GLU A 11 35.53 37.92 -91.11
N GLU A 12 35.06 39.06 -91.65
CA GLU A 12 35.40 39.58 -92.99
C GLU A 12 35.25 38.55 -94.12
N GLU A 13 34.21 38.71 -94.95
CA GLU A 13 34.35 38.61 -96.40
C GLU A 13 33.25 39.43 -97.09
N GLU A 14 33.70 40.45 -97.83
CA GLU A 14 32.92 41.18 -98.81
C GLU A 14 32.52 40.21 -99.95
N GLU A 15 31.23 40.07 -100.22
CA GLU A 15 30.78 39.76 -101.57
C GLU A 15 29.82 40.84 -102.06
N LYS A 16 30.38 41.73 -102.87
CA LYS A 16 29.66 42.51 -103.86
C LYS A 16 28.93 41.55 -104.80
N GLY A 17 27.62 41.44 -104.63
CA GLY A 17 26.73 40.82 -105.59
C GLY A 17 25.82 41.86 -106.23
N GLU A 18 26.33 42.59 -107.22
CA GLU A 18 25.49 43.18 -108.26
C GLU A 18 24.59 42.09 -108.83
N LYS A 19 23.27 42.20 -108.63
CA LYS A 19 22.30 41.50 -109.47
C LYS A 19 21.16 42.45 -109.79
N ASP A 20 21.42 43.21 -110.85
CA ASP A 20 20.53 43.49 -111.95
C ASP A 20 19.07 43.80 -111.59
N GLN A 21 18.72 45.07 -111.73
CA GLN A 21 17.45 45.45 -112.36
C GLN A 21 17.31 44.65 -113.67
N LYS A 22 16.73 43.46 -113.57
CA LYS A 22 16.20 42.78 -114.75
C LYS A 22 14.85 43.41 -115.02
N ASP A 23 14.86 44.42 -115.89
CA ASP A 23 13.69 44.74 -116.69
C ASP A 23 13.06 43.41 -117.16
N PRO A 24 11.75 43.19 -116.95
CA PRO A 24 11.13 41.96 -117.42
C PRO A 24 11.33 41.90 -118.93
N ILE A 25 12.10 40.91 -119.35
CA ILE A 25 12.31 40.56 -120.75
C ILE A 25 10.92 40.17 -121.29
N TYR A 26 10.26 41.11 -121.95
CA TYR A 26 9.10 40.79 -122.77
C TYR A 26 9.59 39.94 -123.94
N ALA A 27 9.25 38.66 -123.92
CA ALA A 27 9.38 37.82 -125.10
C ALA A 27 8.46 38.42 -126.17
N VAL A 28 9.04 39.18 -127.10
CA VAL A 28 8.34 39.61 -128.32
C VAL A 28 8.08 38.34 -129.12
N ALA A 29 6.84 37.86 -129.08
CA ALA A 29 6.40 36.77 -129.93
C ALA A 29 6.64 37.17 -131.41
N PRO A 30 7.26 36.31 -132.23
CA PRO A 30 7.50 36.64 -133.63
C PRO A 30 6.16 36.90 -134.32
N THR A 31 6.04 38.05 -134.97
CA THR A 31 4.88 38.41 -135.80
C THR A 31 4.92 37.59 -137.08
N ILE A 32 4.63 36.30 -136.98
CA ILE A 32 4.50 35.44 -138.16
C ILE A 32 3.12 35.74 -138.74
N ASN A 33 3.09 36.41 -139.89
CA ASN A 33 1.92 36.54 -140.74
C ASN A 33 1.61 35.15 -141.34
N ILE A 34 1.15 34.22 -140.51
CA ILE A 34 0.63 32.92 -140.94
C ILE A 34 -0.76 33.24 -141.47
N GLN A 35 -0.92 33.18 -142.80
CA GLN A 35 -2.26 33.19 -143.39
C GLN A 35 -3.08 32.09 -142.73
N ASP A 36 -4.32 32.40 -142.40
CA ASP A 36 -5.17 31.53 -141.59
C ASP A 36 -5.56 30.25 -142.38
N GLU A 37 -4.66 29.24 -142.38
CA GLU A 37 -4.83 27.97 -143.08
C GLU A 37 -5.98 27.10 -142.48
N ARG A 38 -6.62 27.55 -141.39
CA ARG A 38 -7.72 26.85 -140.72
C ARG A 38 -8.91 26.59 -141.64
N PHE A 39 -9.11 27.40 -142.69
CA PHE A 39 -10.27 27.35 -143.60
C PHE A 39 -9.95 27.01 -145.07
N ILE A 40 -8.92 26.20 -145.33
CA ILE A 40 -8.62 25.76 -146.71
C ILE A 40 -9.44 24.50 -147.05
N ASP A 41 -10.17 24.53 -148.16
CA ASP A 41 -10.77 23.34 -148.75
C ASP A 41 -9.67 22.46 -149.36
N LEU A 42 -9.43 21.30 -148.75
CA LEU A 42 -8.41 20.32 -149.13
C LEU A 42 -8.49 19.92 -150.61
N SER A 43 -9.70 19.96 -151.21
CA SER A 43 -9.91 19.59 -152.61
C SER A 43 -9.28 20.57 -153.62
N THR A 44 -9.11 21.82 -153.20
CA THR A 44 -8.55 22.93 -154.00
C THR A 44 -7.07 23.17 -153.74
N THR A 45 -6.48 22.39 -152.83
CA THR A 45 -5.10 22.59 -152.42
C THR A 45 -4.15 22.14 -153.53
N PRO A 46 -3.05 22.87 -153.81
CA PRO A 46 -2.11 22.53 -154.88
C PRO A 46 -1.60 21.09 -154.82
N ALA A 47 -1.45 20.53 -153.61
CA ALA A 47 -1.08 19.14 -153.37
C ALA A 47 -2.14 18.16 -153.94
N PHE A 48 -3.43 18.40 -153.70
CA PHE A 48 -4.51 17.55 -154.20
C PHE A 48 -4.69 17.67 -155.72
N ILE A 49 -4.55 18.89 -156.27
CA ILE A 49 -4.61 19.13 -157.72
C ILE A 49 -3.47 18.38 -158.42
N CYS A 50 -2.22 18.52 -157.95
CA CYS A 50 -1.07 17.81 -158.50
C CYS A 50 -1.23 16.28 -158.43
N LEU A 51 -1.75 15.76 -157.32
CA LEU A 51 -2.03 14.32 -157.17
C LEU A 51 -3.11 13.82 -158.13
N ASN A 52 -4.15 14.63 -158.41
CA ASN A 52 -5.19 14.31 -159.38
C ASN A 52 -4.65 14.32 -160.82
N GLU A 53 -3.83 15.31 -161.17
CA GLU A 53 -3.21 15.40 -162.49
C GLU A 53 -2.27 14.21 -162.76
N LEU A 54 -1.45 13.83 -161.78
CA LEU A 54 -0.55 12.66 -161.90
C LEU A 54 -1.32 11.33 -162.06
N HIS A 55 -2.50 11.22 -161.47
CA HIS A 55 -3.41 10.10 -161.71
C HIS A 55 -3.97 10.12 -163.14
N ALA A 56 -4.43 11.29 -163.61
CA ALA A 56 -5.01 11.46 -164.94
C ALA A 56 -4.01 11.15 -166.07
N VAL A 57 -2.72 11.48 -165.87
CA VAL A 57 -1.63 11.16 -166.82
C VAL A 57 -1.18 9.69 -166.69
N GLY A 58 -1.75 8.90 -165.76
CA GLY A 58 -1.47 7.47 -165.58
C GLY A 58 -0.14 7.16 -164.86
N LYS A 59 0.56 8.16 -164.31
CA LYS A 59 1.86 7.99 -163.64
C LYS A 59 1.74 7.39 -162.25
N LEU A 60 0.58 7.52 -161.59
CA LEU A 60 0.33 6.97 -160.27
C LEU A 60 -0.94 6.10 -160.26
N PRO A 61 -0.89 4.90 -159.66
CA PRO A 61 -2.09 4.11 -159.39
C PRO A 61 -3.02 4.84 -158.41
N GLY A 62 -4.33 4.71 -158.60
CA GLY A 62 -5.34 5.34 -157.73
C GLY A 62 -5.21 4.98 -156.25
N THR A 63 -4.76 3.76 -155.92
CA THR A 63 -4.48 3.35 -154.53
C THR A 63 -3.38 4.19 -153.88
N ARG A 64 -2.31 4.51 -154.61
CA ARG A 64 -1.21 5.33 -154.12
C ARG A 64 -1.60 6.79 -153.98
N VAL A 65 -2.44 7.29 -154.89
CA VAL A 65 -3.02 8.65 -154.81
C VAL A 65 -3.93 8.79 -153.59
N ALA A 66 -4.78 7.79 -153.32
CA ALA A 66 -5.62 7.77 -152.13
C ALA A 66 -4.79 7.75 -150.84
N GLU A 67 -3.72 6.93 -150.79
CA GLU A 67 -2.81 6.89 -149.64
C GLU A 67 -2.10 8.24 -149.41
N LEU A 68 -1.62 8.88 -150.48
CA LEU A 68 -0.95 10.19 -150.38
C LEU A 68 -1.93 11.31 -149.97
N LYS A 69 -3.16 11.29 -150.50
CA LYS A 69 -4.22 12.20 -150.06
C LYS A 69 -4.57 11.99 -148.60
N ALA A 70 -4.71 10.75 -148.14
CA ALA A 70 -4.97 10.44 -146.74
C ALA A 70 -3.83 10.92 -145.82
N LYS A 71 -2.56 10.72 -146.21
CA LYS A 71 -1.40 11.24 -145.47
C LYS A 71 -1.39 12.77 -145.43
N TYR A 72 -1.72 13.42 -146.53
CA TYR A 72 -1.81 14.88 -146.60
C TYR A 72 -2.94 15.43 -145.73
N THR A 73 -4.13 14.80 -145.77
CA THR A 73 -5.25 15.15 -144.89
C THR A 73 -4.87 14.98 -143.42
N LEU A 74 -4.26 13.86 -143.05
CA LEU A 74 -3.80 13.63 -141.68
C LEU A 74 -2.79 14.70 -141.21
N LEU A 75 -1.84 15.07 -142.08
CA LEU A 75 -0.87 16.12 -141.78
C LEU A 75 -1.56 17.47 -141.59
N HIS A 76 -2.48 17.83 -142.49
CA HIS A 76 -3.25 19.06 -142.41
C HIS A 76 -4.10 19.12 -141.13
N ASP A 77 -4.79 18.03 -140.76
CA ASP A 77 -5.57 17.95 -139.52
C ASP A 77 -4.68 18.04 -138.27
N THR A 78 -3.46 17.50 -138.34
CA THR A 78 -2.47 17.62 -137.26
C THR A 78 -1.97 19.06 -137.12
N VAL A 79 -1.69 19.75 -138.24
CA VAL A 79 -1.29 21.17 -138.22
C VAL A 79 -2.43 22.04 -137.70
N ARG A 80 -3.66 21.84 -138.20
CA ARG A 80 -4.85 22.55 -137.73
C ARG A 80 -5.06 22.37 -136.23
N SER A 81 -5.06 21.14 -135.73
CA SER A 81 -5.25 20.87 -134.30
C SER A 81 -4.11 21.43 -133.43
N THR A 82 -2.87 21.41 -133.94
CA THR A 82 -1.72 22.04 -133.25
C THR A 82 -1.87 23.56 -133.18
N GLN A 83 -2.26 24.21 -134.29
CA GLN A 83 -2.51 25.65 -134.32
C GLN A 83 -3.69 26.04 -133.42
N GLU A 84 -4.78 25.27 -133.42
CA GLU A 84 -5.91 25.49 -132.51
C GLU A 84 -5.49 25.36 -131.04
N SER A 85 -4.68 24.34 -130.70
CA SER A 85 -4.13 24.15 -129.37
C SER A 85 -3.18 25.28 -128.96
N GLU A 86 -2.33 25.75 -129.88
CA GLU A 86 -1.43 26.88 -129.65
C GLU A 86 -2.22 28.16 -129.34
N VAL A 87 -3.25 28.47 -130.13
CA VAL A 87 -4.12 29.63 -129.90
C VAL A 87 -4.81 29.53 -128.54
N GLN A 88 -5.30 28.35 -128.15
CA GLN A 88 -5.89 28.15 -126.82
C GLN A 88 -4.87 28.35 -125.70
N LEU A 89 -3.65 27.82 -125.85
CA LEU A 89 -2.59 28.00 -124.85
C LEU A 89 -2.20 29.47 -124.71
N LEU A 90 -2.14 30.23 -125.82
CA LEU A 90 -1.87 31.67 -125.79
C LEU A 90 -2.99 32.46 -125.10
N GLN A 91 -4.26 32.10 -125.35
CA GLN A 91 -5.39 32.71 -124.64
C GLN A 91 -5.33 32.41 -123.13
N ASN A 92 -5.05 31.16 -122.77
CA ASN A 92 -4.88 30.76 -121.36
C ASN A 92 -3.71 31.50 -120.70
N ALA A 93 -2.56 31.60 -121.37
CA ALA A 93 -1.39 32.33 -120.87
C ALA A 93 -1.73 33.81 -120.61
N LYS A 94 -2.49 34.45 -121.51
CA LYS A 94 -2.97 35.81 -121.31
C LYS A 94 -3.88 35.91 -120.08
N CYS A 95 -4.89 35.04 -119.95
CA CYS A 95 -5.78 35.03 -118.80
C CYS A 95 -5.06 34.79 -117.47
N PHE A 96 -4.11 33.84 -117.42
CA PHE A 96 -3.32 33.59 -116.21
C PHE A 96 -2.41 34.77 -115.87
N THR A 97 -1.84 35.44 -116.86
CA THR A 97 -1.02 36.64 -116.63
C THR A 97 -1.86 37.75 -115.98
N GLU A 98 -3.08 37.98 -116.48
CA GLU A 98 -4.01 38.96 -115.90
C GLU A 98 -4.39 38.59 -114.45
N GLN A 99 -4.65 37.31 -114.16
CA GLN A 99 -4.95 36.85 -112.79
C GLN A 99 -3.75 37.02 -111.85
N ILE A 100 -2.54 36.69 -112.32
CA ILE A 100 -1.31 36.86 -111.53
C ILE A 100 -1.11 38.34 -111.19
N GLN A 101 -1.32 39.26 -112.15
CA GLN A 101 -1.21 40.69 -111.91
C GLN A 101 -2.24 41.19 -110.88
N GLN A 102 -3.49 40.72 -110.96
CA GLN A 102 -4.52 41.06 -109.97
C GLN A 102 -4.15 40.55 -108.56
N GLN A 103 -3.67 39.31 -108.45
CA GLN A 103 -3.23 38.74 -107.18
C GLN A 103 -2.03 39.48 -106.60
N GLN A 104 -1.04 39.82 -107.43
CA GLN A 104 0.11 40.62 -107.03
C GLN A 104 -0.32 41.99 -106.52
N PHE A 105 -1.28 42.64 -107.17
CA PHE A 105 -1.82 43.91 -106.71
C PHE A 105 -2.50 43.80 -105.34
N HIS A 106 -3.28 42.74 -105.08
CA HIS A 106 -3.89 42.51 -103.78
C HIS A 106 -2.86 42.18 -102.68
N LEU A 107 -1.83 41.39 -103.00
CA LEU A 107 -0.73 41.13 -102.08
C LEU A 107 0.03 42.41 -101.75
N GLN A 108 0.33 43.24 -102.75
CA GLN A 108 0.97 44.53 -102.53
C GLN A 108 0.10 45.48 -101.69
N GLN A 109 -1.24 45.43 -101.81
CA GLN A 109 -2.12 46.17 -100.88
C GLN A 109 -2.06 45.63 -99.45
N ALA A 110 -1.92 44.32 -99.27
CA ALA A 110 -1.79 43.70 -97.95
C ALA A 110 -0.41 43.96 -97.33
N ASP A 111 0.66 43.99 -98.12
CA ASP A 111 2.02 44.33 -97.64
C ASP A 111 2.16 45.83 -97.36
N ASN A 112 1.47 46.66 -98.15
CA ASN A 112 1.31 48.08 -97.85
C ASN A 112 0.26 48.34 -96.77
N PHE A 113 -0.31 47.29 -96.14
CA PHE A 113 -1.18 47.47 -94.99
C PHE A 113 -0.33 47.99 -93.84
N PRO A 114 -0.58 49.20 -93.35
CA PRO A 114 0.29 49.83 -92.38
C PRO A 114 0.23 49.08 -91.03
N GLU A 115 1.29 48.35 -90.69
CA GLU A 115 1.53 47.78 -89.34
C GLU A 115 1.56 48.87 -88.25
N ALA A 116 1.69 50.14 -88.64
CA ALA A 116 1.98 51.28 -87.77
C ALA A 116 0.78 52.18 -87.40
N PHE A 117 -0.45 51.94 -87.89
CA PHE A 117 -1.59 52.64 -87.30
C PHE A 117 -2.11 51.84 -86.12
N SER A 118 -1.88 52.36 -84.92
CA SER A 118 -2.70 52.07 -83.75
C SER A 118 -4.15 52.47 -84.07
N THR A 119 -4.86 51.63 -84.82
CA THR A 119 -6.27 51.84 -85.09
C THR A 119 -6.99 51.87 -83.75
N GLU A 120 -8.07 52.65 -83.67
CA GLU A 120 -8.89 52.71 -82.46
C GLU A 120 -9.26 51.29 -81.98
N VAL A 121 -9.58 50.40 -82.92
CA VAL A 121 -9.85 48.98 -82.67
C VAL A 121 -8.68 48.26 -81.99
N SER A 122 -7.44 48.52 -82.39
CA SER A 122 -6.25 47.90 -81.77
C SER A 122 -6.04 48.40 -80.34
N LYS A 123 -6.21 49.72 -80.11
CA LYS A 123 -6.18 50.31 -78.76
C LYS A 123 -7.29 49.76 -77.87
N MET A 124 -8.50 49.60 -78.40
CA MET A 124 -9.63 49.02 -77.66
C MET A 124 -9.38 47.54 -77.31
N ARG A 125 -8.77 46.76 -78.21
CA ARG A 125 -8.39 45.36 -77.92
C ARG A 125 -7.32 45.28 -76.83
N GLU A 126 -6.31 46.14 -76.88
CA GLU A 126 -5.28 46.22 -75.84
C GLU A 126 -5.89 46.60 -74.47
N GLN A 127 -6.75 47.62 -74.44
CA GLN A 127 -7.46 48.03 -73.22
C GLN A 127 -8.35 46.92 -72.67
N LEU A 128 -9.08 46.21 -73.54
CA LEU A 128 -9.92 45.09 -73.13
C LEU A 128 -9.08 43.98 -72.48
N LEU A 129 -7.98 43.58 -73.12
CA LEU A 129 -7.08 42.56 -72.58
C LEU A 129 -6.47 43.00 -71.23
N LYS A 130 -6.07 44.26 -71.12
CA LYS A 130 -5.57 44.84 -69.87
C LYS A 130 -6.61 44.75 -68.76
N TYR A 131 -7.84 45.21 -69.00
CA TYR A 131 -8.90 45.16 -67.99
C TYR A 131 -9.32 43.74 -67.65
N GLN A 132 -9.29 42.81 -68.61
CA GLN A 132 -9.58 41.41 -68.36
C GLN A 132 -8.53 40.77 -67.44
N ASN A 133 -7.24 41.01 -67.72
CA ASN A 133 -6.16 40.53 -66.86
C ASN A 133 -6.24 41.15 -65.45
N GLU A 134 -6.54 42.44 -65.34
CA GLU A 134 -6.74 43.12 -64.06
C GLU A 134 -7.94 42.54 -63.29
N TYR A 135 -9.05 42.27 -63.99
CA TYR A 135 -10.23 41.64 -63.40
C TYR A 135 -9.93 40.24 -62.86
N ASP A 136 -9.25 39.40 -63.65
CA ASP A 136 -8.89 38.05 -63.24
C ASP A 136 -7.92 38.06 -62.03
N ALA A 137 -6.94 38.97 -62.03
CA ALA A 137 -6.02 39.14 -60.90
C ALA A 137 -6.75 39.60 -59.62
N VAL A 138 -7.73 40.51 -59.74
CA VAL A 138 -8.55 40.94 -58.60
C VAL A 138 -9.43 39.80 -58.11
N LYS A 139 -10.02 39.03 -59.01
CA LYS A 139 -10.88 37.88 -58.68
C LYS A 139 -10.11 36.78 -57.96
N GLU A 140 -8.88 36.46 -58.39
CA GLU A 140 -8.02 35.52 -57.68
C GLU A 140 -7.68 36.02 -56.27
N ARG A 141 -7.34 37.31 -56.13
CA ARG A 141 -7.10 37.93 -54.82
C ARG A 141 -8.34 37.88 -53.93
N GLU A 142 -9.53 38.10 -54.49
CA GLU A 142 -10.81 37.99 -53.77
C GLU A 142 -11.00 36.57 -53.22
N PHE A 143 -10.81 35.54 -54.05
CA PHE A 143 -10.91 34.15 -53.60
C PHE A 143 -9.91 33.83 -52.48
N HIS A 144 -8.66 34.29 -52.60
CA HIS A 144 -7.66 34.10 -51.55
C HIS A 144 -8.06 34.79 -50.23
N ASN A 145 -8.54 36.04 -50.31
CA ASN A 145 -9.02 36.77 -49.15
C ASN A 145 -10.23 36.09 -48.51
N GLN A 146 -11.17 35.59 -49.31
CA GLN A 146 -12.34 34.88 -48.82
C GLN A 146 -11.96 33.59 -48.09
N TYR A 147 -11.01 32.82 -48.65
CA TYR A 147 -10.47 31.63 -48.00
C TYR A 147 -9.82 31.98 -46.65
N ARG A 148 -8.97 33.00 -46.63
CA ARG A 148 -8.33 33.48 -45.40
C ARG A 148 -9.34 33.93 -44.36
N LEU A 149 -10.38 34.65 -44.78
CA LEU A 149 -11.46 35.08 -43.90
C LEU A 149 -12.18 33.89 -43.26
N ASN A 150 -12.52 32.87 -44.07
CA ASN A 150 -13.17 31.65 -43.57
C ASN A 150 -12.29 30.92 -42.55
N SER A 151 -11.00 30.73 -42.84
CA SER A 151 -10.03 30.12 -41.90
C SER A 151 -9.99 30.85 -40.56
N LEU A 152 -9.90 32.19 -40.59
CA LEU A 152 -9.86 33.00 -39.37
C LEU A 152 -11.18 32.96 -38.60
N MET A 153 -12.33 32.86 -39.29
CA MET A 153 -13.62 32.68 -38.63
C MET A 153 -13.73 31.32 -37.94
N GLU A 154 -13.21 30.26 -38.55
CA GLU A 154 -13.15 28.92 -37.95
C GLU A 154 -12.24 28.91 -36.72
N GLU A 155 -11.04 29.46 -36.81
CA GLU A 155 -10.11 29.61 -35.68
C GLU A 155 -10.75 30.40 -34.53
N LYS A 156 -11.37 31.55 -34.84
CA LYS A 156 -12.10 32.35 -33.85
C LYS A 156 -13.21 31.54 -33.17
N SER A 157 -13.97 30.76 -33.94
CA SER A 157 -15.04 29.91 -33.42
C SER A 157 -14.50 28.83 -32.48
N LEU A 158 -13.37 28.21 -32.82
CA LEU A 158 -12.69 27.23 -31.96
C LEU A 158 -12.22 27.88 -30.65
N ILE A 159 -11.56 29.04 -30.72
CA ILE A 159 -11.09 29.76 -29.54
C ILE A 159 -12.26 30.15 -28.62
N ILE A 160 -13.38 30.61 -29.17
CA ILE A 160 -14.58 30.94 -28.38
C ILE A 160 -15.11 29.69 -27.66
N LYS A 161 -15.24 28.56 -28.37
CA LYS A 161 -15.69 27.29 -27.78
C LYS A 161 -14.74 26.80 -26.68
N GLU A 162 -13.43 27.00 -26.82
CA GLU A 162 -12.46 26.67 -25.78
C GLU A 162 -12.56 27.60 -24.57
N PHE A 163 -12.76 28.89 -24.80
CA PHE A 163 -12.97 29.87 -23.74
C PHE A 163 -14.24 29.57 -22.93
N GLU A 164 -15.33 29.16 -23.58
CA GLU A 164 -16.58 28.76 -22.91
C GLU A 164 -16.44 27.52 -22.02
N LYS A 165 -15.48 26.62 -22.32
CA LYS A 165 -15.19 25.44 -21.48
C LYS A 165 -14.50 25.81 -20.17
N ILE A 166 -13.83 26.97 -20.11
CA ILE A 166 -13.14 27.41 -18.90
C ILE A 166 -14.21 27.76 -17.86
N PRO A 167 -14.22 27.09 -16.68
CA PRO A 167 -15.21 27.38 -15.65
C PRO A 167 -15.19 28.85 -15.24
N LYS A 168 -16.38 29.44 -15.06
CA LYS A 168 -16.50 30.85 -14.69
C LYS A 168 -15.79 31.11 -13.35
N PRO A 169 -15.16 32.28 -13.16
CA PRO A 169 -14.44 32.61 -11.93
C PRO A 169 -15.25 32.38 -10.65
N GLY A 170 -16.55 32.67 -10.66
CA GLY A 170 -17.44 32.42 -9.52
C GLY A 170 -17.67 30.94 -9.20
N GLU A 171 -17.64 30.04 -10.18
CA GLU A 171 -17.72 28.58 -9.95
C GLU A 171 -16.40 28.05 -9.41
N MET A 172 -15.27 28.54 -9.93
CA MET A 172 -13.94 28.22 -9.40
C MET A 172 -13.80 28.70 -7.96
N GLU A 173 -14.28 29.89 -7.64
CA GLU A 173 -14.25 30.42 -6.27
C GLU A 173 -15.13 29.60 -5.33
N LYS A 174 -16.32 29.18 -5.76
CA LYS A 174 -17.18 28.25 -4.99
C LYS A 174 -16.46 26.92 -4.73
N LYS A 175 -15.87 26.29 -5.75
CA LYS A 175 -15.09 25.05 -5.60
C LYS A 175 -13.91 25.24 -4.65
N MET A 176 -13.20 26.37 -4.77
CA MET A 176 -12.09 26.72 -3.87
C MET A 176 -12.57 26.91 -2.44
N ARG A 177 -13.73 27.55 -2.23
CA ARG A 177 -14.31 27.76 -0.90
C ARG A 177 -14.69 26.43 -0.23
N ILE A 178 -15.40 25.56 -0.95
CA ILE A 178 -15.77 24.22 -0.48
C ILE A 178 -14.51 23.39 -0.15
N LEU A 179 -13.49 23.46 -1.00
CA LEU A 179 -12.22 22.76 -0.75
C LEU A 179 -11.50 23.29 0.49
N LYS A 180 -11.51 24.60 0.70
CA LYS A 180 -10.93 25.23 1.90
C LYS A 180 -11.69 24.84 3.16
N GLU A 181 -13.02 24.87 3.12
CA GLU A 181 -13.91 24.48 4.24
C GLU A 181 -13.68 23.00 4.61
N SER A 182 -13.76 22.09 3.64
CA SER A 182 -13.50 20.65 3.87
C SER A 182 -12.08 20.36 4.38
N THR A 183 -11.07 21.08 3.88
CA THR A 183 -9.70 20.96 4.39
C THR A 183 -9.60 21.38 5.85
N GLU A 184 -10.30 22.44 6.24
CA GLU A 184 -10.29 22.95 7.61
C GLU A 184 -11.07 22.05 8.57
N GLU A 185 -12.19 21.47 8.13
CA GLU A 185 -12.93 20.44 8.87
C GLU A 185 -12.06 19.21 9.15
N LEU A 186 -11.37 18.69 8.13
CA LEU A 186 -10.44 17.57 8.29
C LEU A 186 -9.29 17.90 9.25
N ARG A 187 -8.77 19.14 9.24
CA ARG A 187 -7.74 19.57 10.20
C ARG A 187 -8.27 19.55 11.64
N LYS A 188 -9.49 20.05 11.88
CA LYS A 188 -10.11 20.03 13.20
C LYS A 188 -10.33 18.59 13.69
N GLU A 189 -10.81 17.71 12.82
CA GLU A 189 -11.00 16.29 13.14
C GLU A 189 -9.65 15.61 13.49
N ILE A 190 -8.60 15.84 12.71
CA ILE A 190 -7.25 15.32 12.99
C ILE A 190 -6.77 15.83 14.36
N MET A 191 -6.98 17.10 14.68
CA MET A 191 -6.58 17.67 15.97
C MET A 191 -7.35 17.02 17.13
N GLN A 192 -8.67 16.84 16.98
CA GLN A 192 -9.50 16.16 17.97
C GLN A 192 -9.06 14.70 18.18
N LYS A 193 -8.84 13.95 17.09
CA LYS A 193 -8.37 12.56 17.14
C LYS A 193 -7.00 12.44 17.78
N LYS A 194 -6.09 13.39 17.56
CA LYS A 194 -4.79 13.44 18.24
C LYS A 194 -4.93 13.59 19.76
N ILE A 195 -5.85 14.44 20.22
CA ILE A 195 -6.13 14.62 21.65
C ILE A 195 -6.77 13.34 22.23
N GLU A 196 -7.74 12.75 21.53
CA GLU A 196 -8.37 11.48 21.94
C GLU A 196 -7.35 10.36 22.09
N ILE A 197 -6.44 10.19 21.11
CA ILE A 197 -5.35 9.21 21.17
C ILE A 197 -4.43 9.48 22.37
N LYS A 198 -4.11 10.73 22.66
CA LYS A 198 -3.27 11.08 23.81
C LYS A 198 -3.95 10.69 25.12
N ASN A 199 -5.23 11.03 25.29
CA ASN A 199 -6.00 10.68 26.48
C ASN A 199 -6.11 9.16 26.65
N LEU A 200 -6.44 8.43 25.57
CA LEU A 200 -6.54 6.96 25.62
C LEU A 200 -5.20 6.29 25.95
N ARG A 201 -4.08 6.84 25.49
CA ARG A 201 -2.74 6.37 25.87
C ARG A 201 -2.47 6.60 27.34
N GLU A 202 -2.79 7.78 27.87
CA GLU A 202 -2.65 8.09 29.30
C GLU A 202 -3.52 7.15 30.15
N ASP A 203 -4.78 6.95 29.78
CA ASP A 203 -5.70 6.01 30.43
C ASP A 203 -5.16 4.58 30.41
N LEU A 204 -4.68 4.10 29.26
CA LEU A 204 -4.09 2.77 29.13
C LEU A 204 -2.87 2.60 30.03
N THR A 205 -1.97 3.58 30.09
CA THR A 205 -0.82 3.53 31.00
C THR A 205 -1.23 3.54 32.47
N SER A 206 -2.30 4.27 32.82
CA SER A 206 -2.84 4.30 34.19
C SER A 206 -3.41 2.93 34.59
N LYS A 207 -4.15 2.28 33.69
CA LYS A 207 -4.72 0.94 33.90
C LYS A 207 -3.64 -0.13 33.97
N GLN A 208 -2.59 -0.04 33.15
CA GLN A 208 -1.43 -0.93 33.25
C GLN A 208 -0.73 -0.82 34.62
N LYS A 209 -0.51 0.41 35.11
CA LYS A 209 0.06 0.63 36.46
C LYS A 209 -0.84 0.06 37.56
N GLN A 210 -2.14 0.23 37.44
CA GLN A 210 -3.11 -0.30 38.40
C GLN A 210 -3.10 -1.83 38.41
N LEU A 211 -3.11 -2.46 37.22
CA LEU A 211 -3.06 -3.91 37.07
C LEU A 211 -1.79 -4.49 37.72
N LEU A 212 -0.64 -3.85 37.54
CA LEU A 212 0.61 -4.28 38.19
C LEU A 212 0.53 -4.23 39.73
N LYS A 213 -0.15 -3.23 40.29
CA LYS A 213 -0.37 -3.16 41.75
C LYS A 213 -1.28 -4.28 42.23
N GLU A 214 -2.41 -4.48 41.56
CA GLU A 214 -3.36 -5.55 41.88
C GLU A 214 -2.72 -6.94 41.75
N GLN A 215 -1.85 -7.14 40.75
CA GLN A 215 -1.09 -8.38 40.59
C GLN A 215 -0.12 -8.62 41.76
N LYS A 216 0.56 -7.57 42.24
CA LYS A 216 1.45 -7.66 43.40
C LYS A 216 0.66 -7.96 44.68
N GLU A 217 -0.47 -7.28 44.90
CA GLU A 217 -1.35 -7.54 46.04
C GLU A 217 -1.89 -8.98 46.02
N LEU A 218 -2.23 -9.51 44.83
CA LEU A 218 -2.64 -10.90 44.66
C LEU A 218 -1.51 -11.88 45.02
N GLU A 219 -0.27 -11.59 44.62
CA GLU A 219 0.89 -12.41 44.94
C GLU A 219 1.16 -12.42 46.46
N GLU A 220 1.08 -11.26 47.12
CA GLU A 220 1.17 -11.14 48.58
C GLU A 220 0.07 -11.95 49.28
N LEU A 221 -1.18 -11.89 48.80
CA LEU A 221 -2.28 -12.69 49.36
C LEU A 221 -2.09 -14.20 49.16
N LEU A 222 -1.52 -14.62 48.03
CA LEU A 222 -1.20 -16.03 47.78
C LEU A 222 -0.11 -16.53 48.73
N GLU A 223 0.91 -15.71 49.00
CA GLU A 223 1.94 -16.02 50.00
C GLU A 223 1.34 -16.16 51.41
N HIS A 224 0.49 -15.22 51.82
CA HIS A 224 -0.24 -15.32 53.10
C HIS A 224 -1.08 -16.59 53.18
N LYS A 225 -1.74 -16.99 52.09
CA LYS A 225 -2.52 -18.23 52.04
C LYS A 225 -1.64 -19.47 52.20
N VAL A 226 -0.43 -19.48 51.66
CA VAL A 226 0.54 -20.58 51.86
C VAL A 226 0.95 -20.64 53.33
N ASN A 227 1.34 -19.51 53.92
CA ASN A 227 1.72 -19.44 55.33
C ASN A 227 0.60 -19.94 56.25
N LEU A 228 -0.64 -19.52 56.03
CA LEU A 228 -1.80 -19.99 56.78
C LEU A 228 -2.05 -21.49 56.61
N LYS A 229 -1.83 -22.05 55.41
CA LYS A 229 -1.92 -23.51 55.20
C LYS A 229 -0.87 -24.25 56.02
N ASP A 230 0.36 -23.76 56.04
CA ASP A 230 1.45 -24.36 56.82
C ASP A 230 1.17 -24.27 58.33
N GLU A 231 0.66 -23.13 58.81
CA GLU A 231 0.20 -22.98 60.19
C GLU A 231 -0.93 -23.95 60.53
N VAL A 232 -1.91 -24.14 59.65
CA VAL A 232 -3.00 -25.10 59.89
C VAL A 232 -2.45 -26.53 60.00
N VAL A 233 -1.52 -26.93 59.13
CA VAL A 233 -0.86 -28.25 59.21
C VAL A 233 -0.07 -28.38 60.52
N HIS A 234 0.63 -27.33 60.93
CA HIS A 234 1.34 -27.31 62.21
C HIS A 234 0.36 -27.49 63.39
N HIS A 235 -0.73 -26.72 63.43
CA HIS A 235 -1.75 -26.84 64.47
C HIS A 235 -2.43 -28.21 64.49
N GLN A 236 -2.65 -28.85 63.33
CA GLN A 236 -3.19 -30.21 63.27
C GLN A 236 -2.25 -31.26 63.88
N THR A 237 -0.93 -31.01 63.90
CA THR A 237 0.06 -31.91 64.48
C THR A 237 0.07 -31.86 66.02
N ILE A 238 -0.32 -30.72 66.61
CA ILE A 238 -0.31 -30.51 68.07
C ILE A 238 -1.23 -31.51 68.81
N PRO A 239 -2.52 -31.70 68.44
CA PRO A 239 -3.38 -32.71 69.07
C PRO A 239 -2.82 -34.13 69.01
N VAL A 240 -2.11 -34.48 67.92
CA VAL A 240 -1.48 -35.80 67.78
C VAL A 240 -0.34 -35.97 68.80
N GLN A 241 0.46 -34.92 69.02
CA GLN A 241 1.51 -34.92 70.04
C GLN A 241 0.94 -34.96 71.46
N ILE A 242 -0.04 -34.10 71.76
CA ILE A 242 -0.75 -34.08 73.05
C ILE A 242 -1.40 -35.45 73.32
N GLY A 243 -2.01 -36.08 72.31
CA GLY A 243 -2.59 -37.41 72.42
C GLY A 243 -1.55 -38.45 72.86
N LYS A 244 -0.37 -38.47 72.22
CA LYS A 244 0.74 -39.37 72.59
C LYS A 244 1.24 -39.13 74.03
N GLU A 245 1.43 -37.86 74.43
CA GLU A 245 1.86 -37.53 75.80
C GLU A 245 0.80 -37.84 76.86
N THR A 246 -0.47 -37.59 76.54
CA THR A 246 -1.61 -37.92 77.40
C THR A 246 -1.68 -39.42 77.60
N GLU A 247 -1.53 -40.22 76.54
CA GLU A 247 -1.52 -41.68 76.64
C GLU A 247 -0.34 -42.18 77.48
N LYS A 248 0.86 -41.65 77.27
CA LYS A 248 2.06 -41.96 78.07
C LYS A 248 1.84 -41.63 79.55
N THR A 249 1.26 -40.47 79.85
CA THR A 249 0.98 -40.03 81.23
C THR A 249 -0.12 -40.87 81.86
N THR A 250 -1.15 -41.24 81.10
CA THR A 250 -2.25 -42.09 81.56
C THR A 250 -1.74 -43.49 81.92
N ARG A 251 -0.86 -44.09 81.09
CA ARG A 251 -0.19 -45.36 81.41
C ARG A 251 0.56 -45.29 82.75
N LYS A 252 1.38 -44.25 82.95
CA LYS A 252 2.09 -44.02 84.22
C LYS A 252 1.12 -43.84 85.40
N LYS A 253 0.03 -43.09 85.22
CA LYS A 253 -1.00 -42.90 86.26
C LYS A 253 -1.61 -44.22 86.67
N VAL A 254 -1.99 -45.07 85.71
CA VAL A 254 -2.57 -46.40 86.00
C VAL A 254 -1.58 -47.29 86.75
N GLU A 255 -0.30 -47.29 86.37
CA GLU A 255 0.74 -48.02 87.12
C GLU A 255 0.91 -47.49 88.54
N MET A 256 0.89 -46.17 88.74
CA MET A 256 0.96 -45.55 90.06
C MET A 256 -0.28 -45.84 90.91
N GLU A 257 -1.48 -45.82 90.33
CA GLU A 257 -2.71 -46.17 91.05
C GLU A 257 -2.70 -47.64 91.49
N LYS A 258 -2.21 -48.55 90.64
CA LYS A 258 -2.00 -49.95 91.04
C LYS A 258 -1.04 -50.07 92.23
N LYS A 259 0.09 -49.36 92.20
CA LYS A 259 1.04 -49.32 93.33
C LYS A 259 0.41 -48.71 94.59
N LYS A 260 -0.40 -47.67 94.45
CA LYS A 260 -1.13 -47.04 95.56
C LYS A 260 -2.10 -48.02 96.22
N VAL A 261 -2.90 -48.74 95.44
CA VAL A 261 -3.82 -49.77 95.98
C VAL A 261 -3.07 -50.83 96.77
N VAL A 262 -1.90 -51.28 96.29
CA VAL A 262 -1.04 -52.21 97.02
C VAL A 262 -0.50 -51.60 98.32
N LEU A 263 -0.09 -50.33 98.30
CA LEU A 263 0.36 -49.65 99.53
C LEU A 263 -0.79 -49.44 100.53
N GLU A 264 -2.00 -49.14 100.06
CA GLU A 264 -3.19 -49.02 100.89
C GLU A 264 -3.54 -50.36 101.57
N SER A 265 -3.40 -51.49 100.87
CA SER A 265 -3.61 -52.81 101.49
C SER A 265 -2.56 -53.10 102.57
N VAL A 266 -1.28 -52.81 102.32
CA VAL A 266 -0.20 -52.97 103.32
C VAL A 266 -0.41 -52.03 104.51
N LEU A 267 -0.83 -50.79 104.29
CA LEU A 267 -1.17 -49.85 105.37
C LEU A 267 -2.32 -50.38 106.23
N LYS A 268 -3.35 -50.95 105.61
CA LYS A 268 -4.48 -51.56 106.33
C LYS A 268 -4.02 -52.73 107.19
N GLU A 269 -3.19 -53.63 106.64
CA GLU A 269 -2.61 -54.75 107.38
C GLU A 269 -1.76 -54.29 108.57
N LEU A 270 -0.90 -53.28 108.37
CA LEU A 270 -0.11 -52.67 109.42
C LEU A 270 -0.99 -52.03 110.50
N ASN A 271 -2.03 -51.29 110.11
CA ASN A 271 -2.96 -50.68 111.06
C ASN A 271 -3.74 -51.71 111.89
N ASP A 272 -4.17 -52.81 111.26
CA ASP A 272 -4.79 -53.93 111.96
C ASP A 272 -3.80 -54.60 112.94
N SER A 273 -2.52 -54.71 112.56
CA SER A 273 -1.47 -55.19 113.45
C SER A 273 -1.20 -54.24 114.62
N LEU A 274 -1.21 -52.93 114.37
CA LEU A 274 -1.03 -51.89 115.38
C LEU A 274 -2.17 -51.95 116.41
N ARG A 275 -3.43 -52.00 115.97
CA ARG A 275 -4.58 -52.15 116.90
C ARG A 275 -4.46 -53.39 117.76
N LYS A 276 -4.00 -54.52 117.20
CA LYS A 276 -3.75 -55.74 117.99
C LYS A 276 -2.71 -55.52 119.08
N VAL A 277 -1.64 -54.78 118.78
CA VAL A 277 -0.61 -54.42 119.76
C VAL A 277 -1.15 -53.43 120.79
N GLU A 278 -1.86 -52.39 120.39
CA GLU A 278 -2.50 -51.42 121.31
C GLU A 278 -3.46 -52.12 122.28
N THR A 279 -4.24 -53.09 121.80
CA THR A 279 -5.14 -53.88 122.65
C THR A 279 -4.37 -54.71 123.67
N LYS A 280 -3.23 -55.31 123.27
CA LYS A 280 -2.32 -56.01 124.20
C LYS A 280 -1.71 -55.06 125.23
N ILE A 281 -1.33 -53.85 124.83
CA ILE A 281 -0.78 -52.83 125.74
C ILE A 281 -1.85 -52.41 126.76
N HIS A 282 -3.10 -52.18 126.34
CA HIS A 282 -4.18 -51.84 127.26
C HIS A 282 -4.41 -52.96 128.28
N ALA A 283 -4.46 -54.22 127.84
CA ALA A 283 -4.58 -55.36 128.74
C ALA A 283 -3.42 -55.45 129.75
N LEU A 284 -2.18 -55.18 129.32
CA LEU A 284 -1.02 -55.14 130.21
C LEU A 284 -1.07 -53.96 131.20
N ILE A 285 -1.61 -52.80 130.79
CA ILE A 285 -1.79 -51.66 131.69
C ILE A 285 -2.82 -52.00 132.77
N GLU A 286 -3.96 -52.59 132.39
CA GLU A 286 -4.98 -53.06 133.34
C GLU A 286 -4.39 -54.08 134.33
N GLU A 287 -3.66 -55.09 133.84
CA GLU A 287 -2.98 -56.06 134.69
C GLU A 287 -1.98 -55.39 135.65
N LYS A 288 -1.20 -54.42 135.14
CA LYS A 288 -0.24 -53.64 135.95
C LYS A 288 -0.95 -52.78 137.02
N GLU A 289 -2.12 -52.22 136.72
CA GLU A 289 -2.93 -51.50 137.72
C GLU A 289 -3.48 -52.43 138.80
N ASP A 290 -3.95 -53.62 138.44
CA ASP A 290 -4.43 -54.60 139.42
C ASP A 290 -3.31 -55.11 140.32
N VAL A 291 -2.12 -55.37 139.76
CA VAL A 291 -0.92 -55.71 140.55
C VAL A 291 -0.54 -54.54 141.48
N MET A 292 -0.60 -53.28 141.03
CA MET A 292 -0.35 -52.13 141.91
C MET A 292 -1.34 -52.09 143.08
N LYS A 293 -2.64 -52.29 142.84
CA LYS A 293 -3.66 -52.34 143.91
C LYS A 293 -3.36 -53.48 144.89
N GLU A 294 -2.94 -54.66 144.41
CA GLU A 294 -2.58 -55.78 145.28
C GLU A 294 -1.34 -55.45 146.13
N VAL A 295 -0.32 -54.82 145.55
CA VAL A 295 0.90 -54.38 146.24
C VAL A 295 0.58 -53.32 147.30
N GLU A 296 -0.26 -52.34 146.98
CA GLU A 296 -0.72 -51.32 147.93
C GLU A 296 -1.52 -51.94 149.08
N GLY A 297 -2.41 -52.89 148.76
CA GLY A 297 -3.16 -53.65 149.76
C GLY A 297 -2.25 -54.44 150.70
N LYS A 298 -1.22 -55.12 150.17
CA LYS A 298 -0.23 -55.83 150.99
C LYS A 298 0.63 -54.86 151.82
N ARG A 299 1.01 -53.71 151.28
CA ARG A 299 1.77 -52.67 152.00
C ARG A 299 0.97 -52.13 153.20
N ALA A 300 -0.32 -51.85 153.02
CA ALA A 300 -1.21 -51.42 154.10
C ALA A 300 -1.36 -52.49 155.19
N LEU A 301 -1.49 -53.76 154.81
CA LEU A 301 -1.56 -54.88 155.77
C LEU A 301 -0.27 -55.02 156.59
N LEU A 302 0.88 -54.84 155.94
CA LEU A 302 2.20 -54.87 156.59
C LEU A 302 2.35 -53.74 157.61
N GLU A 303 1.92 -52.52 157.26
CA GLU A 303 1.93 -51.37 158.17
C GLU A 303 1.04 -51.59 159.41
N VAL A 304 -0.12 -52.24 159.24
CA VAL A 304 -0.98 -52.63 160.38
C VAL A 304 -0.27 -53.64 161.29
N LYS A 305 0.36 -54.67 160.70
CA LYS A 305 1.11 -55.68 161.47
C LYS A 305 2.31 -55.10 162.19
N GLU A 306 3.00 -54.15 161.59
CA GLU A 306 4.13 -53.44 162.18
C GLU A 306 3.68 -52.57 163.37
N ARG A 307 2.53 -51.91 163.28
CA ARG A 307 1.91 -51.21 164.43
C ARG A 307 1.50 -52.16 165.56
N GLU A 308 0.88 -53.30 165.24
CA GLU A 308 0.54 -54.34 166.22
C GLU A 308 1.79 -54.89 166.92
N TYR A 309 2.85 -55.19 166.15
CA TYR A 309 4.13 -55.65 166.69
C TYR A 309 4.73 -54.62 167.64
N ASN A 310 4.76 -53.34 167.25
CA ASN A 310 5.26 -52.26 168.09
C ASN A 310 4.44 -52.06 169.39
N GLN A 311 3.12 -52.28 169.36
CA GLN A 311 2.28 -52.26 170.56
C GLN A 311 2.61 -53.41 171.51
N LEU A 312 2.78 -54.62 170.98
CA LEU A 312 3.18 -55.81 171.76
C LEU A 312 4.56 -55.63 172.41
N VAL A 313 5.53 -55.03 171.69
CA VAL A 313 6.86 -54.70 172.23
C VAL A 313 6.78 -53.76 173.42
N LYS A 314 5.99 -52.67 173.31
CA LYS A 314 5.78 -51.73 174.42
C LYS A 314 5.15 -52.39 175.65
N LEU A 315 4.21 -53.32 175.44
CA LEU A 315 3.58 -54.07 176.52
C LEU A 315 4.60 -54.96 177.25
N LEU A 316 5.48 -55.63 176.48
CA LEU A 316 6.56 -56.46 177.00
C LEU A 316 7.54 -55.65 177.87
N GLU A 317 7.92 -54.45 177.45
CA GLU A 317 8.82 -53.56 178.21
C GLU A 317 8.20 -53.14 179.56
N LEU A 318 6.92 -52.76 179.56
CA LEU A 318 6.15 -52.43 180.77
C LEU A 318 6.05 -53.60 181.75
N THR A 319 5.89 -54.82 181.23
CA THR A 319 5.82 -56.03 182.07
C THR A 319 7.17 -56.32 182.74
N ARG A 320 8.26 -56.08 182.00
CA ARG A 320 9.63 -56.28 182.47
C ARG A 320 10.05 -55.27 183.53
N GLU A 321 9.60 -54.01 183.43
CA GLU A 321 9.80 -53.00 184.48
C GLU A 321 9.08 -53.37 185.78
N ASN A 322 7.82 -53.83 185.71
CA ASN A 322 7.03 -54.23 186.89
C ASN A 322 7.63 -55.42 187.65
N GLU A 323 8.22 -56.40 186.95
CA GLU A 323 8.91 -57.52 187.59
C GLU A 323 10.19 -57.06 188.33
N ALA A 324 10.93 -56.10 187.77
CA ALA A 324 12.12 -55.52 188.38
C ALA A 324 11.82 -54.74 189.67
N THR A 325 10.71 -54.01 189.72
CA THR A 325 10.24 -53.33 190.94
C THR A 325 9.85 -54.31 192.04
N SER A 326 9.16 -55.41 191.72
CA SER A 326 8.75 -56.42 192.73
C SER A 326 9.91 -57.18 193.39
N LEU A 327 11.03 -57.35 192.67
CA LEU A 327 12.22 -58.03 193.18
C LEU A 327 13.02 -57.15 194.16
N THR A 328 12.96 -55.82 193.98
CA THR A 328 13.71 -54.86 194.79
C THR A 328 13.09 -54.69 196.19
N GLU A 329 11.76 -54.76 196.30
CA GLU A 329 11.06 -54.61 197.59
C GLU A 329 11.20 -55.84 198.51
N ARG A 330 11.49 -57.04 197.97
CA ARG A 330 11.74 -58.26 198.80
C ARG A 330 13.11 -58.30 199.48
N LEU A 331 14.10 -57.51 199.02
CA LEU A 331 15.46 -57.51 199.57
C LEU A 331 15.65 -56.62 200.81
N VAL A 332 14.76 -55.66 201.06
CA VAL A 332 14.89 -54.75 202.22
C VAL A 332 14.32 -55.36 203.52
N CYS A 333 13.48 -56.40 203.43
CA CYS A 333 12.87 -57.07 204.59
C CYS A 333 13.75 -58.08 205.36
N VAL A 334 15.03 -58.30 205.01
CA VAL A 334 15.82 -59.44 205.55
C VAL A 334 17.05 -59.04 206.41
N CYS A 335 17.44 -57.77 206.56
CA CYS A 335 18.74 -57.43 207.19
C CYS A 335 18.78 -56.70 208.56
N LEU A 336 17.68 -56.43 209.31
CA LEU A 336 17.79 -55.71 210.60
C LEU A 336 17.09 -56.33 211.83
N SER A 337 16.82 -57.64 211.82
CA SER A 337 16.31 -58.38 212.99
C SER A 337 17.21 -59.57 213.39
N SER A 338 18.46 -59.32 213.80
CA SER A 338 19.22 -60.29 214.63
C SER A 338 20.43 -59.69 215.39
N LYS A 339 20.32 -59.70 216.73
CA LYS A 339 21.36 -59.89 217.77
C LYS A 339 22.12 -58.69 218.39
N PHE A 340 21.56 -58.28 219.55
CA PHE A 340 22.25 -58.05 220.83
C PHE A 340 23.22 -59.18 221.25
N SER A 341 24.28 -58.82 222.01
CA SER A 341 24.97 -59.59 223.09
C SER A 341 26.44 -60.07 222.89
N SER A 342 27.40 -59.35 223.50
CA SER A 342 28.55 -59.83 224.34
C SER A 342 29.79 -58.92 224.20
N ILE A 343 30.22 -58.14 225.20
CA ILE A 343 31.12 -58.41 226.36
C ILE A 343 32.43 -57.59 226.24
N CYS A 344 32.82 -56.98 227.36
CA CYS A 344 34.04 -56.24 227.64
C CYS A 344 35.35 -56.97 227.30
N ILE A 345 36.34 -56.21 226.82
CA ILE A 345 37.61 -55.92 227.53
C ILE A 345 37.83 -54.41 227.43
#